data_AF-A0A3P7K1T1-F1
#
_entry.id   AF-A0A3P7K1T1-F1
#
_cell.length_a   1.000
_cell.length_b   1.000
_cell.length_c   1.000
_cell.angle_alpha   90.00
_cell.angle_beta   90.00
_cell.angle_gamma   90.00
#
_symmetry.space_group_name_H-M   'P 1'
#
loop_
_entity.id
_entity.type
_entity.pdbx_description
1 polymer ?
#
loop_
_entity_poly.entity_id
_entity_poly.type
_entity_poly.pdbx_seq_one_letter_code
_entity_poly.pdbx_strand_id
1 'polypeptide(L)'
;VVEGFDRSKPLVYNFGHISPGENLPLYDLLVKELADSVTLRCATHPEANLGGLVINTCGWVTGEGYACIVAAAEAFEVDVVIVLDHERLYNELQRDLPTYACIVAAAEAFEVDVVIVLDHERLYNELQRDLPTFVKILHQPKSGGVETRTRQCRIAARSASIHRYFYGVHSNPYFPFTFELNFSDVIFCKIGTEKLPESCLPFGSKVEDHQTKVVTINPSADMAHRMFAVTPCPTVSQAVLKASVLGFVVITEVSRQPSFFILLFSIF
;
A
#
# COMPACT_ATOMS: atom_id res chain seq x y z
N VAL A 1 -20.11 -0.03 15.82
CA VAL A 1 -19.22 0.36 14.71
C VAL A 1 -17.81 0.26 15.25
N VAL A 2 -16.95 -0.59 14.69
CA VAL A 2 -15.54 -0.61 15.14
C VAL A 2 -14.90 0.64 14.58
N GLU A 3 -14.67 1.62 15.45
CA GLU A 3 -13.76 2.73 15.18
C GLU A 3 -12.38 2.09 15.03
N GLY A 4 -11.93 1.94 13.77
CA GLY A 4 -10.62 1.36 13.47
C GLY A 4 -9.47 2.17 14.09
N PHE A 5 -8.25 1.86 13.69
CA PHE A 5 -7.05 2.50 14.25
C PHE A 5 -7.05 4.04 14.13
N ASP A 6 -6.38 4.68 15.09
CA ASP A 6 -6.06 6.10 15.01
C ASP A 6 -5.28 6.38 13.72
N ARG A 7 -5.58 7.53 13.12
CA ARG A 7 -5.04 7.99 11.83
C ARG A 7 -4.20 9.25 11.99
N SER A 8 -3.75 9.56 13.20
CA SER A 8 -2.84 10.66 13.44
C SER A 8 -1.50 10.41 12.74
N LYS A 9 -1.06 11.36 11.92
CA LYS A 9 0.26 11.40 11.23
C LYS A 9 0.68 10.10 10.50
N PRO A 10 -0.13 9.58 9.56
CA PRO A 10 0.22 8.39 8.81
C PRO A 10 1.33 8.68 7.79
N LEU A 11 2.22 7.72 7.56
CA LEU A 11 3.15 7.77 6.43
C LEU A 11 2.46 7.18 5.20
N VAL A 12 2.26 8.00 4.16
CA VAL A 12 1.48 7.60 2.97
C VAL A 12 2.25 7.92 1.70
N TYR A 13 2.26 6.98 0.76
CA TYR A 13 2.75 7.15 -0.60
C TYR A 13 1.61 6.93 -1.60
N ASN A 14 1.61 7.68 -2.71
CA ASN A 14 0.56 7.58 -3.72
C ASN A 14 0.99 6.71 -4.91
N PHE A 15 0.40 5.52 -5.01
CA PHE A 15 0.58 4.64 -6.17
C PHE A 15 -0.33 5.01 -7.37
N GLY A 16 -1.51 5.59 -7.10
CA GLY A 16 -2.42 6.06 -8.16
C GLY A 16 -3.25 4.99 -8.89
N HIS A 17 -3.04 3.70 -8.61
CA HIS A 17 -3.78 2.59 -9.24
C HIS A 17 -4.40 1.65 -8.18
N ILE A 18 -5.39 0.85 -8.61
CA ILE A 18 -6.12 -0.09 -7.72
C ILE A 18 -5.49 -1.49 -7.65
N SER A 19 -4.49 -1.77 -8.49
CA SER A 19 -3.80 -3.06 -8.55
C SER A 19 -2.32 -2.84 -8.89
N PRO A 20 -1.39 -3.54 -8.21
CA PRO A 20 0.05 -3.44 -8.49
C PRO A 20 0.43 -3.69 -9.96
N GLY A 21 -0.31 -4.59 -10.63
CA GLY A 21 -0.02 -4.98 -12.02
C GLY A 21 -0.15 -3.86 -13.05
N GLU A 22 -0.75 -2.72 -12.68
CA GLU A 22 -0.80 -1.53 -13.53
C GLU A 22 0.58 -0.87 -13.70
N ASN A 23 1.44 -0.96 -12.69
CA ASN A 23 2.80 -0.40 -12.74
C ASN A 23 3.71 -1.05 -11.68
N LEU A 24 4.21 -2.26 -11.97
CA LEU A 24 5.06 -3.03 -11.06
C LEU A 24 6.33 -2.27 -10.63
N PRO A 25 7.11 -1.63 -11.53
CA PRO A 25 8.31 -0.91 -11.12
C PRO A 25 8.03 0.21 -10.12
N LEU A 26 6.93 0.96 -10.31
CA LEU A 26 6.52 1.97 -9.34
C LEU A 26 6.07 1.35 -8.02
N TYR A 27 5.34 0.24 -8.06
CA TYR A 27 4.89 -0.46 -6.86
C TYR A 27 6.08 -0.92 -6.00
N ASP A 28 7.05 -1.60 -6.62
CA ASP A 28 8.25 -2.10 -5.94
C ASP A 28 9.09 -0.96 -5.37
N LEU A 29 9.22 0.16 -6.12
CA LEU A 29 9.90 1.35 -5.64
C LEU A 29 9.21 1.93 -4.40
N LEU A 30 7.88 2.08 -4.42
CA LEU A 30 7.14 2.62 -3.28
C LEU A 30 7.18 1.71 -2.05
N VAL A 31 7.16 0.38 -2.24
CA VAL A 31 7.29 -0.60 -1.15
C VAL A 31 8.65 -0.46 -0.47
N LYS A 32 9.74 -0.33 -1.26
CA LYS A 32 11.10 -0.12 -0.72
C LYS A 32 11.23 1.20 0.03
N GLU A 33 10.75 2.30 -0.55
CA GLU A 33 10.79 3.61 0.12
C GLU A 33 9.98 3.63 1.42
N LEU A 34 8.85 2.91 1.46
CA LEU A 34 8.07 2.74 2.68
C LEU A 34 8.86 1.95 3.73
N ALA A 35 9.49 0.84 3.35
CA ALA A 35 10.30 0.02 4.25
C ALA A 35 11.47 0.84 4.84
N ASP A 36 12.25 1.51 3.99
CA ASP A 36 13.37 2.35 4.43
C ASP A 36 12.93 3.45 5.42
N SER A 37 11.80 4.10 5.13
CA SER A 37 11.25 5.15 5.98
C SER A 37 10.73 4.62 7.32
N VAL A 38 10.19 3.40 7.34
CA VAL A 38 9.76 2.74 8.58
C VAL A 38 10.98 2.33 9.40
N THR A 39 12.01 1.74 8.80
CA THR A 39 13.27 1.38 9.46
C THR A 39 13.93 2.60 10.11
N LEU A 40 14.00 3.72 9.38
CA LEU A 40 14.52 4.99 9.92
C LEU A 40 13.70 5.50 11.11
N ARG A 41 12.37 5.33 11.07
CA ARG A 41 11.49 5.71 12.18
C ARG A 41 11.71 4.82 13.40
N CYS A 42 11.83 3.51 13.22
CA CYS A 42 12.12 2.56 14.30
C CYS A 42 13.49 2.86 14.95
N ALA A 43 14.50 3.19 14.15
CA ALA A 43 15.82 3.58 14.67
C ALA A 43 15.80 4.83 15.56
N THR A 44 14.82 5.72 15.37
CA THR A 44 14.68 6.98 16.13
C THR A 44 13.65 6.92 17.25
N HIS A 45 12.78 5.90 17.28
CA HIS A 45 11.67 5.77 18.22
C HIS A 45 11.69 4.37 18.87
N PRO A 46 12.32 4.21 20.04
CA PRO A 46 12.49 2.90 20.69
C PRO A 46 11.18 2.15 20.96
N GLU A 47 10.11 2.87 21.34
CA GLU A 47 8.80 2.27 21.58
C GLU A 47 8.18 1.67 20.31
N ALA A 48 8.32 2.35 19.17
CA ALA A 48 7.86 1.84 17.89
C ALA A 48 8.69 0.63 17.43
N ASN A 49 10.01 0.65 17.68
CA ASN A 49 10.89 -0.47 17.39
C ASN A 49 10.54 -1.72 18.20
N LEU A 50 10.25 -1.55 19.49
CA LEU A 50 9.83 -2.65 20.37
C LEU A 50 8.45 -3.21 19.99
N GLY A 51 7.57 -2.39 19.44
CA GLY A 51 6.22 -2.81 19.02
C GLY A 51 6.19 -3.70 17.77
N GLY A 52 7.25 -3.69 16.96
CA GLY A 52 7.30 -4.43 15.70
C GLY A 52 6.35 -3.91 14.62
N LEU A 53 6.17 -4.70 13.55
CA LEU A 53 5.38 -4.34 12.38
C LEU A 53 4.39 -5.44 12.01
N VAL A 54 3.18 -5.04 11.60
CA VAL A 54 2.19 -5.94 10.98
C VAL A 54 1.90 -5.44 9.58
N ILE A 55 2.27 -6.23 8.57
CA ILE A 55 2.20 -5.83 7.16
C ILE A 55 1.09 -6.62 6.47
N ASN A 56 0.06 -5.90 6.00
CA ASN A 56 -1.03 -6.50 5.23
C ASN A 56 -0.79 -6.31 3.72
N THR A 57 -0.63 -7.41 2.99
CA THR A 57 -0.38 -7.43 1.53
C THR A 57 -1.67 -7.41 0.71
N CYS A 58 -1.53 -7.27 -0.62
CA CYS A 58 -2.66 -7.40 -1.54
C CYS A 58 -2.94 -8.88 -1.90
N GLY A 59 -4.15 -9.20 -2.35
CA GLY A 59 -4.56 -10.58 -2.63
C GLY A 59 -4.09 -11.16 -3.97
N TRP A 60 -3.07 -10.58 -4.62
CA TRP A 60 -2.53 -11.11 -5.87
C TRP A 60 -1.32 -12.01 -5.59
N VAL A 61 -1.53 -13.32 -5.66
CA VAL A 61 -0.60 -14.32 -5.09
C VAL A 61 0.11 -15.19 -6.13
N THR A 62 -0.04 -14.89 -7.42
CA THR A 62 0.48 -15.71 -8.52
C THR A 62 1.31 -14.88 -9.49
N GLY A 63 2.37 -15.45 -10.07
CA GLY A 63 3.21 -14.76 -11.06
C GLY A 63 3.88 -13.52 -10.46
N GLU A 64 3.78 -12.38 -11.13
CA GLU A 64 4.33 -11.11 -10.63
C GLU A 64 3.79 -10.71 -9.25
N GLY A 65 2.55 -11.08 -8.91
CA GLY A 65 2.01 -10.83 -7.58
C GLY A 65 2.74 -11.59 -6.48
N TYR A 66 3.18 -12.82 -6.76
CA TYR A 66 4.04 -13.58 -5.86
C TYR A 66 5.40 -12.90 -5.68
N ALA A 67 6.01 -12.45 -6.77
CA ALA A 67 7.26 -11.70 -6.73
C ALA A 67 7.15 -10.43 -5.87
N CYS A 68 6.04 -9.69 -5.96
CA CYS A 68 5.78 -8.54 -5.08
C CYS A 68 5.70 -8.92 -3.59
N ILE A 69 5.19 -10.10 -3.25
CA ILE A 69 5.12 -10.58 -1.85
C ILE A 69 6.53 -10.88 -1.34
N VAL A 70 7.33 -11.60 -2.13
CA VAL A 70 8.72 -11.92 -1.79
C VAL A 70 9.54 -10.62 -1.64
N ALA A 71 9.44 -9.70 -2.59
CA ALA A 71 10.13 -8.41 -2.54
C ALA A 71 9.73 -7.57 -1.32
N ALA A 72 8.45 -7.59 -0.92
CA ALA A 72 8.01 -6.91 0.29
C ALA A 72 8.54 -7.57 1.56
N ALA A 73 8.55 -8.91 1.62
CA ALA A 73 9.10 -9.65 2.76
C ALA A 73 10.60 -9.35 2.95
N GLU A 74 11.36 -9.31 1.85
CA GLU A 74 12.78 -8.94 1.85
C GLU A 74 12.99 -7.48 2.24
N ALA A 75 12.26 -6.54 1.63
CA ALA A 75 12.43 -5.12 1.89
C ALA A 75 12.15 -4.72 3.35
N PHE A 76 11.18 -5.38 3.99
CA PHE A 76 10.84 -5.15 5.39
C PHE A 76 11.58 -6.07 6.36
N GLU A 77 12.45 -6.95 5.87
CA GLU A 77 13.21 -7.92 6.69
C GLU A 77 12.29 -8.69 7.66
N VAL A 78 11.18 -9.25 7.14
CA VAL A 78 10.14 -9.84 7.99
C VAL A 78 10.61 -11.12 8.69
N ASP A 79 10.39 -11.21 9.99
CA ASP A 79 10.68 -12.42 10.77
C ASP A 79 9.61 -13.50 10.61
N VAL A 80 8.34 -13.09 10.45
CA VAL A 80 7.19 -14.01 10.43
C VAL A 80 6.29 -13.71 9.24
N VAL A 81 6.00 -14.73 8.43
CA VAL A 81 5.03 -14.65 7.33
C VAL A 81 3.84 -15.55 7.65
N ILE A 82 2.64 -14.97 7.63
CA ILE A 82 1.39 -15.70 7.88
C ILE A 82 0.65 -15.85 6.54
N VAL A 83 0.49 -17.08 6.09
CA VAL A 83 -0.31 -17.42 4.90
C VAL A 83 -1.69 -17.90 5.33
N LEU A 84 -2.75 -17.29 4.78
CA LEU A 84 -4.14 -17.60 5.12
C LEU A 84 -4.79 -18.41 4.00
N ASP A 85 -5.03 -19.72 4.23
CA ASP A 85 -5.81 -20.64 3.34
C ASP A 85 -5.35 -20.57 1.87
N HIS A 86 -4.06 -20.76 1.69
CA HIS A 86 -3.48 -20.91 0.36
C HIS A 86 -2.24 -21.81 0.41
N GLU A 87 -2.45 -23.12 0.58
CA GLU A 87 -1.37 -24.10 0.76
C GLU A 87 -0.28 -24.01 -0.31
N ARG A 88 -0.65 -23.76 -1.58
CA ARG A 88 0.32 -23.64 -2.67
C ARG A 88 1.28 -22.46 -2.46
N LEU A 89 0.74 -21.34 -1.97
CA LEU A 89 1.51 -20.12 -1.70
C LEU A 89 2.43 -20.34 -0.50
N TYR A 90 1.95 -21.05 0.53
CA TYR A 90 2.78 -21.44 1.65
C TYR A 90 4.00 -22.26 1.21
N ASN A 91 3.79 -23.31 0.42
CA ASN A 91 4.90 -24.16 -0.02
C ASN A 91 5.90 -23.39 -0.91
N GLU A 92 5.42 -22.47 -1.74
CA GLU A 92 6.27 -21.59 -2.55
C GLU A 92 7.10 -20.65 -1.66
N LEU A 93 6.47 -19.96 -0.71
CA LEU A 93 7.16 -19.06 0.22
C LEU A 93 8.11 -19.81 1.17
N GLN A 94 7.75 -21.00 1.64
CA GLN A 94 8.62 -21.84 2.48
C GLN A 94 9.90 -22.25 1.74
N ARG A 95 9.82 -22.43 0.42
CA ARG A 95 10.98 -22.75 -0.42
C ARG A 95 11.84 -21.52 -0.68
N ASP A 96 11.22 -20.39 -0.97
CA ASP A 96 11.91 -19.21 -1.51
C ASP A 96 12.30 -18.19 -0.42
N LEU A 97 11.68 -18.22 0.75
CA LEU A 97 12.04 -17.40 1.91
C LEU A 97 12.64 -18.26 3.02
N PRO A 98 13.57 -17.73 3.83
CA PRO A 98 14.15 -18.42 4.99
C PRO A 98 13.17 -18.57 6.18
N THR A 99 11.86 -18.41 5.97
CA THR A 99 10.86 -18.13 7.01
C THR A 99 10.65 -19.25 8.03
N TYR A 100 10.85 -20.51 7.65
CA TYR A 100 10.66 -21.62 8.59
C TYR A 100 11.64 -21.54 9.77
N ALA A 101 12.89 -21.17 9.50
CA ALA A 101 13.89 -20.96 10.53
C ALA A 101 13.53 -19.77 11.43
N CYS A 102 12.94 -18.72 10.86
CA CYS A 102 12.58 -17.52 11.60
C CYS A 102 11.41 -17.73 12.57
N ILE A 103 10.40 -18.56 12.24
CA ILE A 103 9.28 -18.85 13.17
C ILE A 103 9.78 -19.66 14.38
N VAL A 104 10.62 -20.67 14.16
CA VAL A 104 11.21 -21.46 15.24
C VAL A 104 12.16 -20.59 16.06
N ALA A 105 13.04 -19.82 15.42
CA ALA A 105 13.95 -18.90 16.09
C ALA A 105 13.23 -17.80 16.87
N ALA A 106 12.13 -17.25 16.36
CA ALA A 106 11.30 -16.28 17.08
C ALA A 106 10.60 -16.94 18.27
N ALA A 107 10.01 -18.11 18.08
CA ALA A 107 9.37 -18.84 19.17
C ALA A 107 10.35 -19.19 20.31
N GLU A 108 11.59 -19.55 19.96
CA GLU A 108 12.68 -19.80 20.91
C GLU A 108 13.19 -18.50 21.56
N ALA A 109 13.44 -17.45 20.77
CA ALA A 109 14.02 -16.19 21.26
C ALA A 109 13.06 -15.40 22.15
N PHE A 110 11.76 -15.48 21.88
CA PHE A 110 10.72 -14.79 22.65
C PHE A 110 10.06 -15.68 23.72
N GLU A 111 10.49 -16.93 23.86
CA GLU A 111 9.92 -17.92 24.81
C GLU A 111 8.39 -17.96 24.76
N VAL A 112 7.82 -18.05 23.56
CA VAL A 112 6.37 -17.87 23.37
C VAL A 112 5.57 -19.01 24.01
N ASP A 113 4.51 -18.67 24.76
CA ASP A 113 3.64 -19.67 25.40
C ASP A 113 2.66 -20.32 24.43
N VAL A 114 2.21 -19.58 23.40
CA VAL A 114 1.14 -20.00 22.47
C VAL A 114 1.45 -19.59 21.04
N VAL A 115 1.33 -20.54 20.11
CA VAL A 115 1.42 -20.30 18.66
C VAL A 115 0.09 -20.67 18.02
N ILE A 116 -0.52 -19.75 17.26
CA ILE A 116 -1.81 -20.00 16.60
C ILE A 116 -1.59 -20.14 15.10
N VAL A 117 -1.98 -21.29 14.55
CA VAL A 117 -1.96 -21.59 13.12
C VAL A 117 -3.38 -21.51 12.55
N LEU A 118 -3.61 -20.56 11.65
CA LEU A 118 -4.91 -20.35 11.03
C LEU A 118 -5.05 -21.16 9.74
N ASP A 119 -5.98 -22.12 9.72
CA ASP A 119 -6.46 -22.84 8.53
C ASP A 119 -5.34 -23.49 7.70
N HIS A 120 -4.32 -24.01 8.38
CA HIS A 120 -3.12 -24.53 7.75
C HIS A 120 -2.56 -25.77 8.47
N GLU A 121 -3.13 -26.94 8.17
CA GLU A 121 -2.81 -28.20 8.88
C GLU A 121 -1.34 -28.62 8.75
N ARG A 122 -0.68 -28.39 7.60
CA ARG A 122 0.72 -28.79 7.40
C ARG A 122 1.67 -28.04 8.34
N LEU A 123 1.63 -26.70 8.32
CA LEU A 123 2.38 -25.83 9.26
C LEU A 123 2.09 -26.18 10.72
N TYR A 124 0.83 -26.47 11.08
CA TYR A 124 0.50 -26.93 12.42
C TYR A 124 1.27 -28.20 12.81
N ASN A 125 1.30 -29.20 11.93
CA ASN A 125 2.03 -30.44 12.16
C ASN A 125 3.56 -30.24 12.18
N GLU A 126 4.09 -29.36 11.34
CA GLU A 126 5.52 -29.02 11.31
C GLU A 126 5.97 -28.33 12.60
N LEU A 127 5.25 -27.30 13.04
CA LEU A 127 5.52 -26.62 14.32
C LEU A 127 5.34 -27.55 15.51
N GLN A 128 4.36 -28.46 15.47
CA GLN A 128 4.15 -29.45 16.53
C GLN A 128 5.33 -30.43 16.64
N ARG A 129 6.05 -30.67 15.55
CA ARG A 129 7.26 -31.49 15.53
C ARG A 129 8.49 -30.72 16.01
N ASP A 130 8.63 -29.47 15.58
CA ASP A 130 9.90 -28.74 15.68
C ASP A 130 9.96 -27.75 16.85
N LEU A 131 8.83 -27.37 17.46
CA LEU A 131 8.80 -26.53 18.66
C LEU A 131 8.84 -27.36 19.96
N PRO A 132 9.42 -26.81 21.03
CA PRO A 132 9.40 -27.44 22.35
C PRO A 132 7.97 -27.72 22.86
N THR A 133 7.79 -28.80 23.61
CA THR A 133 6.47 -29.26 24.09
C THR A 133 5.77 -28.30 25.06
N PHE A 134 6.48 -27.31 25.62
CA PHE A 134 5.87 -26.28 26.45
C PHE A 134 5.13 -25.21 25.65
N VAL A 135 5.45 -25.05 24.36
CA VAL A 135 4.78 -24.11 23.47
C VAL A 135 3.45 -24.70 23.02
N LYS A 136 2.33 -24.06 23.40
CA LYS A 136 0.99 -24.55 23.04
C LYS A 136 0.63 -24.12 21.62
N ILE A 137 0.59 -25.07 20.70
CA ILE A 137 0.22 -24.79 19.31
C ILE A 137 -1.28 -25.03 19.13
N LEU A 138 -1.99 -24.04 18.59
CA LEU A 138 -3.42 -24.07 18.34
C LEU A 138 -3.68 -23.97 16.83
N HIS A 139 -4.28 -25.01 16.24
CA HIS A 139 -4.88 -24.89 14.92
C HIS A 139 -6.28 -24.28 15.04
N GLN A 140 -6.57 -23.24 14.28
CA GLN A 140 -7.89 -22.61 14.25
C GLN A 140 -8.38 -22.49 12.81
N PRO A 141 -9.64 -22.84 12.51
CA PRO A 141 -10.19 -22.62 11.18
C PRO A 141 -10.27 -21.12 10.89
N LYS A 142 -10.35 -20.76 9.60
CA LYS A 142 -10.81 -19.43 9.23
C LYS A 142 -12.18 -19.16 9.87
N SER A 143 -12.39 -17.91 10.28
CA SER A 143 -13.68 -17.49 10.79
C SER A 143 -14.76 -17.73 9.72
N GLY A 144 -15.78 -18.51 10.06
CA GLY A 144 -16.92 -18.78 9.16
C GLY A 144 -17.74 -17.54 8.79
N GLY A 145 -17.49 -16.40 9.46
CA GLY A 145 -18.06 -15.09 9.09
C GLY A 145 -17.29 -14.36 7.99
N VAL A 146 -16.20 -14.93 7.46
CA VAL A 146 -15.47 -14.35 6.33
C VAL A 146 -16.21 -14.65 5.03
N GLU A 147 -16.92 -13.65 4.52
CA GLU A 147 -17.63 -13.76 3.24
C GLU A 147 -16.77 -13.31 2.06
N THR A 148 -16.90 -14.01 0.94
CA THR A 148 -16.27 -13.62 -0.33
C THR A 148 -16.90 -12.33 -0.84
N ARG A 149 -16.09 -11.28 -0.95
CA ARG A 149 -16.55 -9.98 -1.48
C ARG A 149 -16.64 -10.01 -3.00
N THR A 150 -17.76 -9.50 -3.53
CA THR A 150 -17.92 -9.26 -4.97
C THR A 150 -17.13 -8.02 -5.43
N ARG A 151 -17.04 -7.83 -6.75
CA ARG A 151 -16.42 -6.63 -7.34
C ARG A 151 -17.17 -5.36 -6.91
N GLN A 152 -18.50 -5.40 -6.87
CA GLN A 152 -19.37 -4.30 -6.45
C GLN A 152 -19.11 -3.93 -4.99
N CYS A 153 -19.00 -4.92 -4.09
CA CYS A 153 -18.65 -4.67 -2.69
C CYS A 153 -17.29 -3.97 -2.56
N ARG A 154 -16.28 -4.36 -3.36
CA ARG A 154 -14.96 -3.69 -3.36
C ARG A 154 -15.03 -2.25 -3.86
N ILE A 155 -15.85 -1.96 -4.88
CA ILE A 155 -16.08 -0.60 -5.38
C ILE A 155 -16.73 0.25 -4.29
N ALA A 156 -17.83 -0.23 -3.71
CA ALA A 156 -18.56 0.47 -2.65
C ALA A 156 -17.65 0.74 -1.43
N ALA A 157 -16.84 -0.25 -1.02
CA ALA A 157 -15.90 -0.08 0.08
C ALA A 157 -14.83 0.98 -0.21
N ARG A 158 -14.30 1.06 -1.44
CA ARG A 158 -13.37 2.13 -1.83
C ARG A 158 -14.04 3.50 -1.77
N SER A 159 -15.24 3.63 -2.33
CA SER A 159 -16.01 4.88 -2.26
C SER A 159 -16.30 5.30 -0.81
N ALA A 160 -16.65 4.36 0.06
CA ALA A 160 -16.85 4.62 1.48
C ALA A 160 -15.56 5.05 2.20
N SER A 161 -14.41 4.47 1.86
CA SER A 161 -13.10 4.88 2.40
C SER A 161 -12.72 6.30 1.98
N ILE A 162 -12.97 6.66 0.71
CA ILE A 162 -12.75 8.03 0.20
C ILE A 162 -13.66 9.02 0.93
N HIS A 163 -14.96 8.70 1.04
CA HIS A 163 -15.90 9.54 1.79
C HIS A 163 -15.46 9.72 3.25
N ARG A 164 -15.05 8.63 3.91
CA ARG A 164 -14.56 8.65 5.30
C ARG A 164 -13.30 9.50 5.46
N TYR A 165 -12.46 9.61 4.44
CA TYR A 165 -11.29 10.49 4.49
C TYR A 165 -11.70 11.96 4.61
N PHE A 166 -12.66 12.42 3.80
CA PHE A 166 -13.07 13.83 3.80
C PHE A 166 -14.08 14.20 4.89
N TYR A 167 -15.00 13.29 5.24
CA TYR A 167 -16.13 13.58 6.13
C TYR A 167 -16.05 12.86 7.49
N GLY A 168 -15.00 12.07 7.72
CA GLY A 168 -14.81 11.34 8.97
C GLY A 168 -15.84 10.23 9.16
N VAL A 169 -16.19 9.97 10.42
CA VAL A 169 -17.22 8.98 10.82
C VAL A 169 -18.28 9.65 11.67
N HIS A 170 -19.43 9.00 11.87
CA HIS A 170 -20.53 9.58 12.66
C HIS A 170 -20.12 10.00 14.08
N SER A 171 -19.19 9.28 14.71
CA SER A 171 -18.68 9.60 16.05
C SER A 171 -17.62 10.68 16.08
N ASN A 172 -16.95 10.93 14.96
CA ASN A 172 -15.93 11.96 14.81
C ASN A 172 -16.03 12.54 13.37
N PRO A 173 -17.03 13.40 13.12
CA PRO A 173 -17.28 13.94 11.80
C PRO A 173 -16.24 15.00 11.44
N TYR A 174 -15.82 15.01 10.17
CA TYR A 174 -14.99 16.07 9.62
C TYR A 174 -15.83 16.99 8.74
N PHE A 175 -15.42 18.26 8.68
CA PHE A 175 -16.08 19.29 7.89
C PHE A 175 -15.10 19.74 6.80
N PRO A 176 -15.08 19.07 5.64
CA PRO A 176 -14.15 19.40 4.59
C PRO A 176 -14.47 20.77 4.02
N PHE A 177 -13.43 21.45 3.57
CA PHE A 177 -13.52 22.76 2.96
C PHE A 177 -13.58 22.64 1.45
N THR A 178 -14.30 23.58 0.84
CA THR A 178 -14.37 23.73 -0.60
C THR A 178 -13.92 25.12 -0.99
N PHE A 179 -13.02 25.21 -1.96
CA PHE A 179 -12.48 26.49 -2.42
C PHE A 179 -12.14 26.45 -3.91
N GLU A 180 -12.15 27.64 -4.51
CA GLU A 180 -11.84 27.88 -5.90
C GLU A 180 -10.34 28.15 -6.08
N LEU A 181 -9.70 27.51 -7.06
CA LEU A 181 -8.31 27.76 -7.44
C LEU A 181 -8.16 28.03 -8.93
N ASN A 182 -7.30 28.98 -9.29
CA ASN A 182 -6.96 29.20 -10.68
C ASN A 182 -6.01 28.13 -11.19
N PHE A 183 -6.03 27.91 -12.51
CA PHE A 183 -5.11 26.97 -13.16
C PHE A 183 -3.63 27.35 -12.98
N SER A 184 -3.32 28.63 -12.75
CA SER A 184 -1.96 29.13 -12.51
C SER A 184 -1.39 28.78 -11.14
N ASP A 185 -2.27 28.50 -10.17
CA ASP A 185 -1.89 28.42 -8.75
C ASP A 185 -1.46 26.99 -8.38
N VAL A 186 -1.63 26.04 -9.31
CA VAL A 186 -1.39 24.61 -9.11
C VAL A 186 -0.58 24.02 -10.25
N ILE A 187 0.33 23.12 -9.90
CA ILE A 187 1.09 22.35 -10.87
C ILE A 187 0.68 20.89 -10.73
N PHE A 188 0.19 20.30 -11.81
CA PHE A 188 -0.16 18.90 -11.83
C PHE A 188 0.95 18.07 -12.47
N CYS A 189 1.19 16.90 -11.89
CA CYS A 189 2.06 15.91 -12.49
C CYS A 189 1.39 14.54 -12.48
N LYS A 190 1.87 13.68 -13.38
CA LYS A 190 1.49 12.28 -13.48
C LYS A 190 2.76 11.44 -13.47
N ILE A 191 2.71 10.33 -12.76
CA ILE A 191 3.75 9.30 -12.79
C ILE A 191 3.35 8.29 -13.86
N GLY A 192 4.28 7.99 -14.76
CA GLY A 192 4.07 7.10 -15.87
C GLY A 192 3.54 7.82 -17.12
N THR A 193 4.08 7.43 -18.27
CA THR A 193 3.65 7.85 -19.60
C THR A 193 3.27 6.64 -20.45
N GLU A 194 2.53 6.88 -21.52
CA GLU A 194 2.22 5.83 -22.49
C GLU A 194 3.50 5.29 -23.14
N LYS A 195 3.48 3.99 -23.47
CA LYS A 195 4.59 3.37 -24.17
C LYS A 195 4.64 3.88 -25.60
N LEU A 196 5.68 4.64 -25.92
CA LEU A 196 5.95 5.07 -27.28
C LEU A 196 6.41 3.86 -28.12
N PRO A 197 5.86 3.66 -29.33
CA PRO A 197 6.38 2.67 -30.27
C PRO A 197 7.83 2.97 -30.65
N GLU A 198 8.62 1.94 -30.95
CA GLU A 198 10.01 2.11 -31.40
C GLU A 198 10.13 2.96 -32.67
N SER A 199 9.09 2.95 -33.53
CA SER A 199 9.02 3.80 -34.73
C SER A 199 8.98 5.30 -34.43
N CYS A 200 8.66 5.70 -33.19
CA CYS A 200 8.62 7.09 -32.75
C CYS A 200 9.93 7.55 -32.09
N LEU A 201 10.92 6.66 -31.95
CA LEU A 201 12.21 6.99 -31.35
C LEU A 201 13.24 7.40 -32.41
N PRO A 202 14.01 8.49 -32.18
CA PRO A 202 15.13 8.85 -33.04
C PRO A 202 16.15 7.71 -33.15
N PHE A 203 16.77 7.56 -34.31
CA PHE A 203 17.77 6.53 -34.56
C PHE A 203 18.89 6.57 -33.50
N GLY A 204 19.11 5.45 -32.81
CA GLY A 204 20.14 5.30 -31.77
C GLY A 204 19.71 5.70 -30.35
N SER A 205 18.49 6.19 -30.14
CA SER A 205 17.96 6.43 -28.80
C SER A 205 17.40 5.15 -28.17
N LYS A 206 17.67 4.93 -26.89
CA LYS A 206 17.06 3.83 -26.12
C LYS A 206 15.67 4.24 -25.67
N VAL A 207 14.77 3.27 -25.54
CA VAL A 207 13.46 3.47 -24.91
C VAL A 207 13.70 3.98 -23.48
N GLU A 208 13.29 5.21 -23.19
CA GLU A 208 13.30 5.74 -21.82
C GLU A 208 12.30 4.96 -20.95
N ASP A 209 12.59 4.82 -19.66
CA ASP A 209 11.66 4.20 -18.70
C ASP A 209 10.40 5.07 -18.58
N HIS A 210 9.37 4.69 -19.33
CA HIS A 210 8.08 5.36 -19.34
C HIS A 210 7.26 5.10 -18.07
N GLN A 211 7.56 4.04 -17.29
CA GLN A 211 6.70 3.58 -16.20
C GLN A 211 6.90 4.45 -14.95
N THR A 212 8.13 4.90 -14.74
CA THR A 212 8.50 5.74 -13.59
C THR A 212 8.75 7.20 -13.97
N LYS A 213 8.52 7.60 -15.23
CA LYS A 213 8.71 8.98 -15.66
C LYS A 213 7.68 9.91 -15.02
N VAL A 214 8.16 10.97 -14.35
CA VAL A 214 7.29 12.04 -13.84
C VAL A 214 7.14 13.11 -14.91
N VAL A 215 5.89 13.41 -15.29
CA VAL A 215 5.57 14.42 -16.32
C VAL A 215 4.55 15.43 -15.81
N THR A 216 4.71 16.68 -16.22
CA THR A 216 3.70 17.73 -15.98
C THR A 216 2.48 17.47 -16.86
N ILE A 217 1.29 17.63 -16.29
CA ILE A 217 0.03 17.55 -17.02
C ILE A 217 -0.69 18.91 -16.99
N ASN A 218 -1.34 19.26 -18.09
CA ASN A 218 -2.12 20.48 -18.16
C ASN A 218 -3.53 20.26 -17.58
N PRO A 219 -4.08 21.25 -16.87
CA PRO A 219 -5.49 21.32 -16.49
C PRO A 219 -6.46 20.92 -17.60
N SER A 220 -7.30 19.92 -17.33
CA SER A 220 -8.29 19.41 -18.29
C SER A 220 -9.58 18.96 -17.61
N ALA A 221 -10.68 18.91 -18.38
CA ALA A 221 -12.02 18.63 -17.84
C ALA A 221 -12.17 17.20 -17.32
N ASP A 222 -11.34 16.26 -17.79
CA ASP A 222 -11.30 14.88 -17.32
C ASP A 222 -10.74 14.72 -15.91
N MET A 223 -10.17 15.79 -15.34
CA MET A 223 -9.71 15.84 -13.96
C MET A 223 -10.87 15.96 -12.95
N ALA A 224 -12.07 16.32 -13.41
CA ALA A 224 -13.26 16.34 -12.58
C ALA A 224 -13.55 14.95 -11.98
N HIS A 225 -13.94 14.95 -10.71
CA HIS A 225 -14.23 13.77 -9.89
C HIS A 225 -13.05 12.82 -9.69
N ARG A 226 -11.82 13.29 -9.89
CA ARG A 226 -10.60 12.53 -9.59
C ARG A 226 -9.96 12.99 -8.28
N MET A 227 -9.30 12.05 -7.61
CA MET A 227 -8.45 12.32 -6.46
C MET A 227 -7.04 12.65 -6.90
N PHE A 228 -6.43 13.62 -6.22
CA PHE A 228 -5.04 14.01 -6.40
C PHE A 228 -4.33 13.97 -5.06
N ALA A 229 -3.10 13.46 -5.06
CA ALA A 229 -2.23 13.51 -3.90
C ALA A 229 -1.44 14.82 -3.89
N VAL A 230 -1.35 15.46 -2.72
CA VAL A 230 -0.57 16.68 -2.52
C VAL A 230 0.82 16.26 -2.05
N THR A 231 1.83 16.56 -2.87
CA THR A 231 3.24 16.30 -2.55
C THR A 231 3.89 17.52 -1.90
N PRO A 232 4.86 17.35 -0.98
CA PRO A 232 5.67 18.45 -0.46
C PRO A 232 6.69 18.98 -1.50
N CYS A 233 6.87 18.30 -2.63
CA CYS A 233 7.79 18.74 -3.67
C CYS A 233 7.32 20.05 -4.33
N PRO A 234 8.15 21.12 -4.35
CA PRO A 234 7.77 22.40 -4.94
C PRO A 234 7.80 22.40 -6.47
N THR A 235 8.49 21.43 -7.08
CA THR A 235 8.66 21.32 -8.53
C THR A 235 8.45 19.89 -9.01
N VAL A 236 8.02 19.76 -10.27
CA VAL A 236 7.84 18.46 -10.92
C VAL A 236 9.21 17.88 -11.25
N SER A 237 9.60 16.85 -10.50
CA SER A 237 10.88 16.16 -10.66
C SER A 237 10.75 14.68 -10.27
N GLN A 238 11.80 13.90 -10.53
CA GLN A 238 11.86 12.50 -10.14
C GLN A 238 11.81 12.28 -8.62
N ALA A 239 12.05 13.32 -7.82
CA ALA A 239 11.88 13.26 -6.36
C ALA A 239 10.41 12.98 -5.95
N VAL A 240 9.44 13.33 -6.80
CA VAL A 240 8.01 13.08 -6.55
C VAL A 240 7.72 11.59 -6.38
N LEU A 241 8.46 10.70 -7.05
CA LEU A 241 8.27 9.25 -6.94
C LEU A 241 8.45 8.74 -5.50
N LYS A 242 9.38 9.35 -4.76
CA LYS A 242 9.80 8.91 -3.41
C LYS A 242 9.25 9.81 -2.31
N ALA A 243 8.42 10.79 -2.66
CA ALA A 243 7.88 11.73 -1.69
C ALA A 243 6.64 11.13 -1.02
N SER A 244 6.61 11.15 0.31
CA SER A 244 5.37 10.93 1.04
C SER A 244 4.40 12.09 0.79
N VAL A 245 3.11 11.79 0.85
CA VAL A 245 2.06 12.77 0.53
C VAL A 245 1.57 13.46 1.79
N LEU A 246 1.29 14.76 1.69
CA LEU A 246 0.70 15.55 2.77
C LEU A 246 -0.79 15.21 2.97
N GLY A 247 -1.45 14.80 1.90
CA GLY A 247 -2.86 14.45 1.90
C GLY A 247 -3.42 14.30 0.49
N PHE A 248 -4.75 14.23 0.41
CA PHE A 248 -5.47 14.08 -0.84
C PHE A 248 -6.54 15.16 -0.99
N VAL A 249 -6.78 15.57 -2.23
CA VAL A 249 -7.84 16.50 -2.62
C VAL A 249 -8.68 15.87 -3.72
N VAL A 250 -9.94 16.28 -3.83
CA VAL A 250 -10.81 15.91 -4.96
C VAL A 250 -11.15 17.15 -5.75
N ILE A 251 -10.94 17.11 -7.06
CA ILE A 251 -11.49 18.12 -7.96
C ILE A 251 -12.96 17.76 -8.19
N THR A 252 -13.86 18.64 -7.74
CA THR A 252 -15.31 18.43 -7.88
C THR A 252 -15.83 19.01 -9.19
N GLU A 253 -15.28 20.14 -9.62
CA GLU A 253 -15.65 20.83 -10.85
C GLU A 253 -14.42 21.44 -11.52
N VAL A 254 -14.45 21.48 -12.85
CA VAL A 254 -13.43 22.11 -13.70
C VAL A 254 -14.14 23.07 -14.64
N SER A 255 -13.84 24.36 -14.54
CA SER A 255 -14.29 25.38 -15.48
C SER A 255 -13.12 25.87 -16.33
N ARG A 256 -13.35 26.02 -17.63
CA ARG A 256 -12.35 26.57 -18.58
C ARG A 256 -12.56 28.06 -18.85
N GLN A 257 -13.74 28.60 -18.54
CA GLN A 257 -14.11 30.00 -18.74
C GLN A 257 -15.10 30.44 -17.66
N PRO A 258 -14.65 31.06 -16.55
CA PRO A 258 -13.25 31.34 -16.19
C PRO A 258 -12.45 30.06 -15.84
N SER A 259 -11.13 30.10 -15.95
CA SER A 259 -10.23 28.94 -15.76
C SER A 259 -9.96 28.64 -14.29
N PHE A 260 -10.83 27.85 -13.66
CA PHE A 260 -10.72 27.50 -12.25
C PHE A 260 -11.11 26.05 -11.95
N PHE A 261 -10.70 25.58 -10.78
CA PHE A 261 -11.09 24.32 -10.18
C PHE A 261 -11.84 24.56 -8.88
N ILE A 262 -12.80 23.69 -8.57
CA ILE A 262 -13.36 23.60 -7.22
C ILE A 262 -12.77 22.36 -6.55
N LEU A 263 -11.97 22.58 -5.51
CA LEU A 263 -11.35 21.51 -4.73
C LEU A 263 -12.09 21.25 -3.43
N LEU A 264 -12.22 19.97 -3.09
CA LEU A 264 -12.58 19.49 -1.76
C LEU A 264 -11.33 19.02 -1.03
N PHE A 265 -11.10 19.53 0.18
CA PHE A 265 -10.00 19.10 1.04
C PHE A 265 -10.41 19.02 2.51
N SER A 266 -9.70 18.23 3.31
CA SER A 266 -9.87 18.15 4.76
C SER A 266 -8.51 18.30 5.44
N ILE A 267 -8.43 19.15 6.45
CA ILE A 267 -7.26 19.27 7.33
C ILE A 267 -7.51 18.35 8.53
N PHE A 268 -6.55 17.50 8.88
CA PHE A 268 -6.59 16.63 10.05
C PHE A 268 -5.80 17.24 11.20
#